data_AF-A0A4Q3G0D4-F1
#
_entry.id   AF-A0A4Q3G0D4-F1
#
_cell.length_a   1.000
_cell.length_b   1.000
_cell.length_c   1.000
_cell.angle_alpha   90.00
_cell.angle_beta   90.00
_cell.angle_gamma   90.00
#
_symmetry.space_group_name_H-M   'P 1'
#
loop_
_entity.id
_entity.type
_entity.pdbx_description
1 polymer ?
#
loop_
_entity_poly.entity_id
_entity_poly.type
_entity_poly.pdbx_seq_one_letter_code
_entity_poly.pdbx_strand_id
1 'polypeptide(L)'
;MTRALPSDGVTYVHILFDRHEIVQSDGIWTESFQPAERTLNAMDQDARAELLALFPELASDSSGFLAARRSLKAYEAKVLTSR
;
A
#
# COMPACT_ATOMS: atom_id res chain seq x y z
N MET A 1 -11.77 -14.53 -11.96
CA MET A 1 -11.14 -15.84 -11.67
C MET A 1 -11.45 -16.18 -10.23
N THR A 2 -11.98 -17.38 -9.95
CA THR A 2 -12.26 -17.84 -8.59
C THR A 2 -11.36 -19.02 -8.28
N ARG A 3 -10.65 -19.00 -7.15
CA ARG A 3 -9.82 -20.11 -6.67
C ARG A 3 -10.59 -20.91 -5.63
N ALA A 4 -10.49 -22.24 -5.66
CA ALA A 4 -11.07 -23.10 -4.62
C ALA A 4 -10.39 -22.86 -3.27
N LEU A 5 -11.16 -22.93 -2.18
CA LEU A 5 -10.63 -22.83 -0.83
C LEU A 5 -9.77 -24.07 -0.51
N PRO A 6 -8.54 -23.89 0.02
CA PRO A 6 -7.73 -24.99 0.52
C PRO A 6 -8.45 -25.75 1.66
N SER A 7 -8.24 -27.08 1.76
CA SER A 7 -8.90 -27.92 2.77
C SER A 7 -8.46 -27.61 4.20
N ASP A 8 -7.27 -27.03 4.35
CA ASP A 8 -6.67 -26.54 5.60
C ASP A 8 -7.08 -25.10 5.96
N GLY A 9 -7.86 -24.44 5.10
CA GLY A 9 -8.38 -23.09 5.33
C GLY A 9 -7.48 -21.97 4.78
N VAL A 10 -7.73 -20.75 5.25
CA VAL A 10 -6.97 -19.54 4.85
C VAL A 10 -6.58 -18.77 6.09
N THR A 11 -5.32 -18.37 6.16
CA THR A 11 -4.84 -17.40 7.16
C THR A 11 -4.73 -16.03 6.50
N TYR A 12 -5.37 -15.03 7.10
CA TYR A 12 -5.27 -13.64 6.67
C TYR A 12 -4.24 -12.93 7.54
N VAL A 13 -3.24 -12.32 6.92
CA VAL A 13 -2.12 -11.66 7.61
C VAL A 13 -2.01 -10.23 7.10
N HIS A 14 -2.04 -9.27 8.02
CA HIS A 14 -1.64 -7.89 7.74
C HIS A 14 -0.14 -7.74 7.97
N ILE A 15 0.56 -7.19 6.97
CA ILE A 15 1.98 -6.88 7.05
C ILE A 15 2.13 -5.39 6.75
N LEU A 16 2.70 -4.65 7.69
CA LEU A 16 3.08 -3.27 7.51
C LEU A 16 4.61 -3.18 7.50
N PHE A 17 5.15 -2.41 6.57
CA PHE A 17 6.59 -2.18 6.42
C PHE A 17 6.94 -0.79 6.97
N ASP A 18 8.20 -0.58 7.37
CA ASP A 18 8.70 0.74 7.80
C ASP A 18 8.65 1.80 6.68
N ARG A 19 8.63 1.35 5.43
CA ARG A 19 8.50 2.18 4.22
C ARG A 19 7.61 1.48 3.19
N HIS A 20 7.13 2.22 2.20
CA HIS A 20 6.37 1.65 1.08
C HIS A 20 7.28 0.76 0.21
N GLU A 21 6.86 -0.48 -0.07
CA GLU A 21 7.66 -1.48 -0.79
C GLU A 21 6.88 -2.13 -1.95
N ILE A 22 7.62 -2.74 -2.87
CA ILE A 22 7.06 -3.62 -3.90
C ILE A 22 7.18 -5.07 -3.41
N VAL A 23 6.09 -5.81 -3.48
CA VAL A 23 6.00 -7.21 -3.01
C VAL A 23 5.67 -8.12 -4.18
N GLN A 24 6.25 -9.32 -4.20
CA GLN A 24 5.84 -10.38 -5.11
C GLN A 24 4.99 -11.40 -4.36
N SER A 25 3.75 -11.59 -4.79
CA SER A 25 2.82 -12.58 -4.24
C SER A 25 2.27 -13.44 -5.37
N ASP A 26 2.42 -14.76 -5.27
CA ASP A 26 1.94 -15.72 -6.29
C ASP A 26 2.43 -15.37 -7.72
N GLY A 27 3.70 -14.94 -7.82
CA GLY A 27 4.31 -14.51 -9.08
C GLY A 27 3.89 -13.12 -9.58
N ILE A 28 2.92 -12.46 -8.92
CA ILE A 28 2.41 -11.15 -9.30
C ILE A 28 3.09 -10.06 -8.46
N TRP A 29 3.58 -9.01 -9.13
CA TRP A 29 4.11 -7.82 -8.47
C TRP A 29 2.98 -6.88 -8.04
N THR A 30 3.02 -6.47 -6.78
CA THR A 30 2.07 -5.54 -6.16
C THR A 30 2.83 -4.49 -5.35
N GLU A 31 2.16 -3.39 -5.01
CA GLU A 31 2.68 -2.38 -4.10
C GLU A 31 2.05 -2.56 -2.71
N SER A 32 2.84 -2.37 -1.64
CA SER A 32 2.33 -2.39 -0.28
C SER A 32 1.40 -1.21 -0.03
N PHE A 33 0.62 -1.25 1.05
CA PHE A 33 -0.22 -0.10 1.39
C PHE A 33 0.64 1.13 1.69
N GLN A 34 0.31 2.28 1.10
CA GLN A 34 0.93 3.57 1.37
C GLN A 34 -0.03 4.44 2.21
N PRO A 35 0.12 4.48 3.55
CA PRO A 35 -0.70 5.27 4.46
C PRO A 35 -0.34 6.76 4.39
N ALA A 36 -0.50 7.37 3.22
CA ALA A 36 -0.51 8.81 3.10
C ALA A 36 -1.82 9.36 3.68
N GLU A 37 -1.81 10.62 4.14
CA GLU A 37 -2.98 11.30 4.72
C GLU A 37 -4.25 11.15 3.86
N ARG A 38 -4.12 11.27 2.54
CA ARG A 38 -5.24 11.08 1.60
C ARG A 38 -5.80 9.66 1.62
N THR A 39 -4.93 8.66 1.69
CA THR A 39 -5.33 7.24 1.70
C THR A 39 -6.03 6.90 3.02
N LEU A 40 -5.48 7.34 4.15
CA LEU A 40 -6.08 7.14 5.47
C LEU A 40 -7.46 7.80 5.59
N ASN A 41 -7.65 8.98 5.01
CA ASN A 41 -8.93 9.67 4.99
C ASN A 41 -9.95 9.06 4.01
N ALA A 42 -9.50 8.27 3.04
CA ALA A 42 -10.36 7.56 2.09
C ALA A 42 -10.76 6.15 2.58
N MET A 43 -10.16 5.66 3.67
CA MET A 43 -10.53 4.40 4.29
C MET A 43 -11.89 4.50 4.98
N ASP A 44 -12.59 3.38 5.02
CA ASP A 44 -13.77 3.24 5.88
C ASP A 44 -13.41 3.46 7.35
N GLN A 45 -14.34 4.01 8.12
CA GLN A 45 -14.08 4.43 9.50
C GLN A 45 -13.65 3.25 10.39
N ASP A 46 -14.25 2.08 10.22
CA ASP A 46 -13.95 0.91 11.05
C ASP A 46 -12.56 0.35 10.72
N ALA A 47 -12.23 0.26 9.43
CA ALA A 47 -10.92 -0.18 8.96
C ALA A 47 -9.79 0.79 9.38
N ARG A 48 -10.05 2.11 9.34
CA ARG A 48 -9.11 3.11 9.82
C ARG A 48 -8.90 2.99 11.33
N ALA A 49 -9.96 2.78 12.10
CA ALA A 49 -9.88 2.64 13.54
C ALA A 49 -9.05 1.41 13.94
N GLU A 50 -9.27 0.27 13.27
CA GLU A 50 -8.46 -0.93 13.47
C GLU A 50 -6.99 -0.68 13.13
N LEU A 51 -6.71 -0.05 11.98
CA LEU A 51 -5.34 0.26 11.56
C LEU A 51 -4.62 1.16 12.58
N LEU A 52 -5.27 2.22 13.07
CA LEU A 52 -4.69 3.12 14.06
C LEU A 52 -4.59 2.50 15.46
N ALA A 53 -5.43 1.52 15.79
CA ALA A 53 -5.30 0.75 17.02
C ALA A 53 -4.07 -0.19 16.98
N LEU A 54 -3.78 -0.75 15.81
CA LEU A 54 -2.61 -1.61 15.58
C LEU A 54 -1.31 -0.80 15.42
N PHE A 55 -1.39 0.36 14.78
CA PHE A 55 -0.24 1.22 14.44
C PHE A 55 -0.51 2.70 14.78
N PRO A 56 -0.49 3.07 16.07
CA PRO A 56 -0.81 4.43 16.52
C PRO A 56 0.08 5.53 15.93
N GLU A 57 1.33 5.20 15.61
CA GLU A 57 2.32 6.10 15.02
C GLU A 57 1.87 6.71 13.69
N LEU A 58 1.01 6.00 12.93
CA LEU A 58 0.43 6.48 11.67
C LEU A 58 -0.48 7.70 11.85
N ALA A 59 -0.98 7.96 13.07
CA ALA A 59 -1.78 9.16 13.36
C ALA A 59 -0.96 10.44 13.42
N SER A 60 0.33 10.34 13.81
CA SER A 60 1.20 11.50 14.03
C SER A 60 2.14 11.80 12.87
N ASP A 61 2.60 10.77 12.15
CA ASP A 61 3.56 10.94 11.07
C ASP A 61 3.34 9.91 9.96
N SER A 62 2.95 10.40 8.77
CA SER A 62 2.84 9.59 7.55
C SER A 62 3.98 9.84 6.55
N SER A 63 4.95 10.69 6.92
CA SER A 63 6.01 11.15 6.01
C SER A 63 6.99 10.04 5.59
N GLY A 64 7.05 8.93 6.34
CA GLY A 64 7.89 7.76 6.03
C GLY A 64 7.43 6.94 4.81
N PHE A 65 6.20 7.13 4.34
CA PHE A 65 5.61 6.32 3.27
C PHE A 65 5.60 7.07 1.93
N LEU A 66 6.78 7.32 1.37
CA LEU A 66 6.90 7.82 -0.01
C LEU A 66 6.58 6.72 -1.04
N ALA A 67 6.38 7.07 -2.31
CA ALA A 67 6.18 6.07 -3.36
C ALA A 67 7.39 5.10 -3.43
N ALA A 68 7.13 3.79 -3.57
CA ALA A 68 8.17 2.76 -3.63
C ALA A 68 9.09 2.93 -4.85
N ARG A 69 8.58 3.57 -5.91
CA ARG A 69 9.33 4.00 -7.09
C ARG A 69 9.16 5.49 -7.31
N ARG A 70 10.15 6.10 -7.96
CA ARG A 70 10.06 7.48 -8.43
C ARG A 70 8.98 7.58 -9.51
N SER A 71 7.92 8.30 -9.20
CA SER A 71 6.95 8.75 -10.18
C SER A 71 7.46 10.02 -10.84
N LEU A 72 7.42 10.05 -12.17
CA LEU A 72 7.80 11.22 -12.93
C LEU A 72 6.78 12.34 -12.72
N LYS A 73 7.28 13.57 -12.60
CA LYS A 73 6.43 14.75 -12.72
C LYS A 73 5.97 14.90 -14.17
N ALA A 74 4.85 15.59 -14.37
CA ALA A 74 4.26 15.77 -15.69
C ALA A 74 5.24 16.32 -16.73
N TYR A 75 6.15 17.23 -16.34
CA TYR A 75 7.16 17.77 -17.26
C TYR A 75 8.29 16.77 -17.56
N GLU A 76 8.64 15.88 -16.63
CA GLU A 76 9.68 14.85 -16.83
C GLU A 76 9.17 13.75 -17.76
N ALA A 77 7.90 13.35 -17.59
CA ALA A 77 7.24 12.39 -18.47
C ALA A 77 7.17 12.89 -19.92
N LYS A 78 6.90 14.18 -20.13
CA LYS A 78 6.85 14.79 -21.47
C LYS A 78 8.15 14.59 -22.26
N VAL A 79 9.30 14.65 -21.60
CA VAL A 79 10.62 14.46 -22.24
C VAL A 79 10.81 13.01 -22.71
N LEU A 80 10.29 12.03 -21.98
CA LEU A 80 10.38 10.62 -22.37
C LEU A 80 9.43 10.25 -23.51
N THR A 81 8.29 10.94 -23.62
CA THR A 81 7.28 10.69 -24.66
C THR A 81 7.46 11.54 -25.91
N SER A 82 8.35 12.54 -25.91
CA SER A 82 8.57 13.46 -27.04
C SER A 82 9.49 12.88 -28.13
N ARG A 83 9.45 11.57 -28.37
CA ARG A 83 10.16 10.93 -29.48
C ARG A 83 9.25 10.76 -30.69
#